data_AF-L7JY30-F1
#
_entry.id   AF-L7JY30-F1
#
_cell.length_a   1.000
_cell.length_b   1.000
_cell.length_c   1.000
_cell.angle_alpha   90.00
_cell.angle_beta   90.00
_cell.angle_gamma   90.00
#
_symmetry.space_group_name_H-M   'P 1'
#
loop_
_entity.id
_entity.type
_entity.pdbx_description
1 polymer ?
#
loop_
_entity_poly.entity_id
_entity_poly.type
_entity_poly.pdbx_seq_one_letter_code
_entity_poly.pdbx_strand_id
1 'polypeptide(L)'
;MHKIELEEQIIDKLEQIDQTFSSINKVLKDINTKIQQLSQTTTAITTNSSPWLNFFSTDTPSIAPEDHTSSDATHKYDVSVDDGLHSFDVEELPETFSSKHVRMIYAYVEGRGQVGLEEVYGEFGDVEVERMDIYIEMMIFKRFLGCRNGVLYAKRRSD
;
A
#
# COMPACT_ATOMS: atom_id res chain seq x y z
N MET A 1 18.53 -55.15 -14.43
CA MET A 1 19.09 -54.04 -15.21
C MET A 1 18.20 -52.81 -15.10
N HIS A 2 16.93 -52.88 -15.52
CA HIS A 2 16.00 -51.74 -15.50
C HIS A 2 15.76 -51.07 -14.13
N LYS A 3 15.81 -51.83 -13.02
CA LYS A 3 15.63 -51.26 -11.68
C LYS A 3 16.79 -50.34 -11.27
N ILE A 4 18.01 -50.68 -11.67
CA ILE A 4 19.22 -49.91 -11.34
C ILE A 4 19.22 -48.58 -12.12
N GLU A 5 18.83 -48.62 -13.39
CA GLU A 5 18.70 -47.42 -14.24
C GLU A 5 17.65 -46.44 -13.70
N LEU A 6 16.57 -46.96 -13.12
CA LEU A 6 15.53 -46.14 -12.50
C LEU A 6 15.99 -45.54 -11.16
N GLU A 7 16.78 -46.29 -10.38
CA GLU A 7 17.43 -45.79 -9.16
C GLU A 7 18.45 -44.68 -9.46
N GLU A 8 19.23 -44.80 -10.54
CA GLU A 8 20.18 -43.78 -11.00
C GLU A 8 19.46 -42.48 -11.43
N GLN A 9 18.36 -42.59 -12.19
CA GLN A 9 17.53 -41.43 -12.54
C GLN A 9 16.93 -40.72 -11.33
N ILE A 10 16.57 -41.47 -10.27
CA ILE A 10 16.07 -40.87 -9.02
C ILE A 10 17.18 -40.07 -8.33
N ILE A 11 18.40 -40.61 -8.28
CA ILE A 11 19.55 -39.93 -7.68
C ILE A 11 19.86 -38.62 -8.44
N ASP A 12 19.90 -38.66 -9.77
CA ASP A 12 20.12 -37.46 -10.60
C ASP A 12 19.05 -36.39 -10.36
N LYS A 13 17.79 -36.81 -10.18
CA LYS A 13 16.70 -35.89 -9.89
C LYS A 13 16.81 -35.29 -8.49
N LEU A 14 17.22 -36.07 -7.50
CA LEU A 14 17.47 -35.55 -6.16
C LEU A 14 18.62 -34.54 -6.15
N GLU A 15 19.70 -34.79 -6.88
CA GLU A 15 20.82 -33.85 -7.00
C GLU A 15 20.40 -32.54 -7.67
N GLN A 16 19.59 -32.61 -8.74
CA GLN A 16 19.01 -31.41 -9.39
C GLN A 16 18.13 -30.60 -8.42
N ILE A 17 17.35 -31.29 -7.59
CA ILE A 17 16.50 -30.67 -6.59
C ILE A 17 17.36 -29.94 -5.55
N ASP A 18 18.40 -30.57 -5.01
CA ASP A 18 19.30 -29.97 -4.03
C ASP A 18 20.05 -28.75 -4.58
N GLN A 19 20.47 -28.83 -5.84
CA GLN A 19 21.11 -27.70 -6.53
C GLN A 19 20.12 -26.53 -6.70
N THR A 20 18.86 -26.84 -7.01
CA THR A 20 17.80 -25.84 -7.16
C THR A 20 17.50 -25.16 -5.82
N PHE A 21 17.37 -25.92 -4.75
CA PHE A 21 17.19 -25.37 -3.39
C PHE A 21 18.35 -24.49 -2.96
N SER A 22 19.58 -24.89 -3.27
CA SER A 22 20.78 -24.09 -2.99
C SER A 22 20.76 -22.75 -3.74
N SER A 23 20.35 -22.76 -5.02
CA SER A 23 20.20 -21.55 -5.82
C SER A 23 19.11 -20.63 -5.27
N ILE A 24 17.94 -21.17 -4.92
CA ILE A 24 16.84 -20.42 -4.31
C ILE A 24 17.30 -19.74 -3.02
N ASN A 25 17.97 -20.48 -2.12
CA ASN A 25 18.47 -19.93 -0.87
C ASN A 25 19.47 -18.78 -1.09
N LYS A 26 20.33 -18.89 -2.10
CA LYS A 26 21.27 -17.82 -2.47
C LYS A 26 20.52 -16.57 -2.94
N VAL A 27 19.54 -16.73 -3.84
CA VAL A 27 18.72 -15.61 -4.33
C VAL A 27 17.95 -14.94 -3.20
N LEU A 28 17.36 -15.71 -2.28
CA LEU A 28 16.65 -15.16 -1.11
C LEU A 28 17.58 -14.34 -0.21
N LYS A 29 18.81 -14.81 0.00
CA LYS A 29 19.81 -14.07 0.78
C LYS A 29 20.22 -12.75 0.11
N ASP A 30 20.35 -12.75 -1.21
CA ASP A 30 20.65 -11.55 -1.99
C ASP A 30 19.48 -10.54 -1.92
N ILE A 31 18.24 -11.01 -2.06
CA ILE A 31 17.04 -10.17 -1.91
C ILE A 31 17.01 -9.52 -0.53
N ASN A 32 17.20 -10.32 0.53
CA ASN A 32 17.20 -9.81 1.90
C ASN A 32 18.29 -8.74 2.12
N THR A 33 19.47 -8.94 1.54
CA THR A 33 20.57 -7.96 1.62
C THR A 33 20.18 -6.65 0.91
N LYS A 34 19.56 -6.72 -0.27
CA LYS A 34 19.09 -5.54 -1.00
C LYS A 34 17.98 -4.79 -0.25
N ILE A 35 17.06 -5.49 0.41
CA ILE A 35 16.02 -4.89 1.25
C ILE A 35 16.66 -4.10 2.41
N GLN A 36 17.66 -4.67 3.08
CA GLN A 36 18.38 -3.99 4.15
C GLN A 36 19.10 -2.72 3.65
N GLN A 37 19.75 -2.78 2.49
CA GLN A 37 20.39 -1.62 1.86
C GLN A 37 19.38 -0.53 1.49
N LEU A 38 18.20 -0.90 1.00
CA LEU A 38 17.14 0.04 0.66
C LEU A 38 16.59 0.74 1.91
N SER A 39 16.37 -0.02 2.99
CA SER A 39 15.94 0.52 4.29
C SER A 39 16.95 1.53 4.85
N GLN A 40 18.24 1.19 4.81
CA GLN A 40 19.33 2.10 5.22
C GLN A 40 19.35 3.37 4.36
N THR A 41 19.23 3.22 3.03
CA THR A 41 19.22 4.35 2.10
C THR A 41 18.02 5.27 2.35
N THR A 42 16.83 4.70 2.54
CA THR A 42 15.60 5.45 2.83
C THR A 42 15.73 6.22 4.14
N THR A 43 16.31 5.58 5.16
CA THR A 43 16.59 6.21 6.45
C THR A 43 17.57 7.38 6.27
N ALA A 44 18.67 7.17 5.53
CA ALA A 44 19.66 8.21 5.25
C ALA A 44 19.06 9.40 4.48
N ILE A 45 18.20 9.15 3.49
CA ILE A 45 17.49 10.20 2.77
C ILE A 45 16.59 10.98 3.73
N THR A 46 15.78 10.29 4.53
CA THR A 46 14.85 10.91 5.49
C THR A 46 15.59 11.76 6.52
N THR A 47 16.70 11.26 7.07
CA THR A 47 17.52 12.03 8.02
C THR A 47 18.18 13.24 7.35
N ASN A 48 18.65 13.10 6.12
CA ASN A 48 19.30 14.19 5.39
C ASN A 48 18.31 15.25 4.90
N SER A 49 17.06 14.87 4.62
CA SER A 49 16.00 15.78 4.21
C SER A 49 15.27 16.41 5.40
N SER A 50 15.41 15.88 6.62
CA SER A 50 14.75 16.41 7.83
C SER A 50 15.00 17.91 8.07
N PRO A 51 16.21 18.47 7.91
CA PRO A 51 16.42 19.92 8.06
C PRO A 51 15.65 20.74 7.03
N TRP A 52 15.53 20.23 5.80
CA TRP A 52 14.76 20.88 4.74
C TRP A 52 13.26 20.81 5.02
N LEU A 53 12.76 19.66 5.48
CA LEU A 53 11.37 19.52 5.90
C LEU A 53 11.06 20.53 7.02
N ASN A 54 11.90 20.60 8.05
CA ASN A 54 11.73 21.56 9.15
C ASN A 54 11.80 23.02 8.70
N PHE A 55 12.62 23.33 7.69
CA PHE A 55 12.73 24.66 7.12
C PHE A 55 11.50 25.07 6.31
N PHE A 56 10.90 24.15 5.55
CA PHE A 56 9.67 24.41 4.80
C PHE A 56 8.40 24.28 5.65
N SER A 57 8.47 23.66 6.83
CA SER A 57 7.41 23.64 7.83
C SER A 57 7.24 24.97 8.57
N THR A 58 7.69 26.10 8.01
CA THR A 58 7.49 27.43 8.59
C THR A 58 6.05 27.62 9.03
N ASP A 59 5.90 27.90 10.33
CA ASP A 59 4.67 28.30 10.98
C ASP A 59 3.87 29.24 10.08
N THR A 60 2.78 28.73 9.50
CA THR A 60 1.64 29.60 9.20
C THR A 60 1.30 30.30 10.51
N PRO A 61 1.25 31.65 10.57
CA PRO A 61 0.94 32.34 11.81
C PRO A 61 -0.45 31.90 12.28
N SER A 62 -0.43 31.05 13.30
CA SER A 62 -1.57 30.64 14.07
C SER A 62 -2.17 31.88 14.71
N ILE A 63 -3.36 32.26 14.25
CA ILE A 63 -4.31 33.00 15.08
C ILE A 63 -4.80 31.97 16.09
N ALA A 64 -4.11 31.86 17.23
CA ALA A 64 -4.50 31.02 18.36
C ALA A 64 -5.60 31.71 19.21
N PRO A 65 -6.26 31.04 20.16
CA PRO A 65 -6.22 29.60 20.53
C PRO A 65 -7.62 28.95 20.46
N GLU A 66 -7.76 27.63 20.43
CA GLU A 66 -8.10 26.86 21.63
C GLU A 66 -7.96 25.34 21.37
N ASP A 67 -7.20 24.70 22.26
CA ASP A 67 -7.45 23.39 22.87
C ASP A 67 -7.70 22.15 21.99
N HIS A 68 -6.67 21.60 21.34
CA HIS A 68 -6.72 20.20 20.90
C HIS A 68 -5.45 19.43 21.27
N THR A 69 -5.65 18.47 22.16
CA THR A 69 -4.75 17.40 22.57
C THR A 69 -4.10 16.76 21.35
N SER A 70 -2.77 16.80 21.32
CA SER A 70 -1.94 16.15 20.29
C SER A 70 -2.22 14.65 20.27
N SER A 71 -2.98 14.20 19.26
CA SER A 71 -3.05 12.80 18.87
C SER A 71 -2.13 12.61 17.67
N ASP A 72 -1.07 11.87 17.94
CA ASP A 72 -0.20 11.20 16.99
C ASP A 72 -1.01 10.45 15.92
N ALA A 73 -1.26 11.09 14.78
CA ALA A 73 -1.86 10.48 13.60
C ALA A 73 -0.87 10.63 12.45
N THR A 74 0.17 9.80 12.49
CA THR A 74 0.97 9.49 11.30
C THR A 74 -0.01 9.14 10.17
N HIS A 75 -0.07 9.96 9.11
CA HIS A 75 -1.05 9.81 8.03
C HIS A 75 -0.93 8.44 7.35
N LYS A 76 -1.80 7.50 7.75
CA LYS A 76 -1.77 6.05 7.46
C LYS A 76 -1.71 5.68 5.98
N TYR A 77 -2.07 6.60 5.09
CA TYR A 77 -2.29 6.34 3.67
C TYR A 77 -1.69 7.39 2.73
N ASP A 78 -0.75 8.23 3.19
CA ASP A 78 -0.25 9.36 2.38
C ASP A 78 0.60 8.87 1.18
N VAL A 79 -0.08 8.57 0.07
CA VAL A 79 0.47 8.04 -1.18
C VAL A 79 -0.14 8.86 -2.32
N SER A 80 0.51 9.98 -2.64
CA SER A 80 0.11 10.86 -3.74
C SER A 80 0.53 10.26 -5.07
N VAL A 81 -0.41 9.58 -5.76
CA VAL A 81 -0.18 9.00 -7.09
C VAL A 81 -1.23 9.53 -8.06
N ASP A 82 -1.17 10.83 -8.34
CA ASP A 82 -2.12 11.51 -9.23
C ASP A 82 -1.96 11.05 -10.69
N ASP A 83 -0.74 10.68 -11.10
CA ASP A 83 -0.38 10.38 -12.50
C ASP A 83 -0.64 8.92 -12.92
N GLY A 84 -1.38 8.15 -12.13
CA GLY A 84 -1.56 6.71 -12.34
C GLY A 84 -2.91 6.13 -11.91
N LEU A 85 -3.90 6.97 -11.60
CA LEU A 85 -5.24 6.49 -11.25
C LEU A 85 -5.98 5.99 -12.50
N HIS A 86 -6.69 4.87 -12.33
CA HIS A 86 -7.58 4.32 -13.35
C HIS A 86 -9.01 4.17 -12.83
N SER A 87 -9.95 4.02 -13.76
CA SER A 87 -11.36 3.81 -13.44
C SER A 87 -11.54 2.53 -12.64
N PHE A 88 -12.44 2.56 -11.66
CA PHE A 88 -12.76 1.38 -10.88
C PHE A 88 -13.27 0.24 -11.76
N ASP A 89 -12.55 -0.88 -11.71
CA ASP A 89 -12.94 -2.13 -12.35
C ASP A 89 -13.13 -3.21 -11.29
N VAL A 90 -14.33 -3.80 -11.26
CA VAL A 90 -14.69 -4.87 -10.33
C VAL A 90 -13.93 -6.15 -10.65
N GLU A 91 -13.52 -6.37 -11.90
CA GLU A 91 -12.81 -7.58 -12.33
C GLU A 91 -11.36 -7.62 -11.82
N GLU A 92 -10.79 -6.46 -11.47
CA GLU A 92 -9.44 -6.36 -10.89
C GLU A 92 -9.39 -6.63 -9.38
N LEU A 93 -10.55 -6.76 -8.73
CA LEU A 93 -10.67 -7.04 -7.31
C LEU A 93 -10.56 -8.55 -7.03
N PRO A 94 -9.81 -8.98 -6.01
CA PRO A 94 -9.91 -10.35 -5.51
C PRO A 94 -11.36 -10.64 -5.06
N GLU A 95 -11.83 -11.88 -5.21
CA GLU A 95 -13.22 -12.27 -4.88
C GLU A 95 -13.63 -11.91 -3.44
N THR A 96 -12.67 -11.92 -2.51
CA THR A 96 -12.83 -11.52 -1.10
C THR A 96 -13.18 -10.04 -0.92
N PHE A 97 -12.91 -9.21 -1.93
CA PHE A 97 -13.11 -7.75 -1.94
C PHE A 97 -14.24 -7.31 -2.86
N SER A 98 -14.97 -8.23 -3.48
CA SER A 98 -16.16 -7.95 -4.29
C SER A 98 -17.41 -7.54 -3.45
N SER A 99 -17.15 -6.89 -2.33
CA SER A 99 -18.14 -6.38 -1.38
C SER A 99 -18.90 -5.18 -1.95
N LYS A 100 -20.20 -5.10 -1.66
CA LYS A 100 -21.04 -3.93 -1.97
C LYS A 100 -20.43 -2.63 -1.42
N HIS A 101 -19.79 -2.70 -0.25
CA HIS A 101 -19.22 -1.54 0.45
C HIS A 101 -18.06 -0.92 -0.34
N VAL A 102 -17.20 -1.73 -0.97
CA VAL A 102 -16.07 -1.22 -1.78
C VAL A 102 -16.59 -0.35 -2.92
N ARG A 103 -17.65 -0.79 -3.61
CA ARG A 103 -18.29 -0.02 -4.68
C ARG A 103 -18.94 1.26 -4.17
N MET A 104 -19.59 1.19 -3.00
CA MET A 104 -20.24 2.35 -2.40
C MET A 104 -19.23 3.41 -1.96
N ILE A 105 -18.11 3.00 -1.35
CA ILE A 105 -17.04 3.92 -0.96
C ILE A 105 -16.42 4.58 -2.19
N TYR A 106 -16.11 3.82 -3.24
CA TYR A 106 -15.59 4.40 -4.48
C TYR A 106 -16.58 5.40 -5.10
N ALA A 107 -17.86 5.03 -5.22
CA ALA A 107 -18.88 5.92 -5.79
C ALA A 107 -19.09 7.19 -4.93
N TYR A 108 -18.97 7.07 -3.61
CA TYR A 108 -19.05 8.19 -2.68
C TYR A 108 -17.90 9.18 -2.90
N VAL A 109 -16.67 8.67 -3.03
CA VAL A 109 -15.49 9.49 -3.30
C VAL A 109 -15.50 10.06 -4.73
N GLU A 110 -15.92 9.27 -5.73
CA GLU A 110 -16.06 9.73 -7.13
C GLU A 110 -17.10 10.85 -7.25
N GLY A 111 -18.25 10.72 -6.58
CA GLY A 111 -19.34 11.70 -6.64
C GLY A 111 -19.01 13.05 -5.98
N ARG A 112 -18.19 13.05 -4.92
CA ARG A 112 -17.77 14.28 -4.21
C ARG A 112 -16.42 14.81 -4.68
N GLY A 113 -15.66 14.02 -5.43
CA GLY A 113 -14.34 14.35 -5.97
C GLY A 113 -13.22 14.30 -4.93
N GLN A 114 -13.42 14.91 -3.76
CA GLN A 114 -12.49 14.89 -2.63
C GLN A 114 -13.27 14.72 -1.32
N VAL A 115 -12.86 13.75 -0.49
CA VAL A 115 -13.58 13.39 0.74
C VAL A 115 -12.58 13.09 1.85
N GLY A 116 -12.81 13.61 3.05
CA GLY A 116 -11.95 13.31 4.20
C GLY A 116 -12.13 11.87 4.70
N LEU A 117 -11.08 11.24 5.22
CA LEU A 117 -11.15 9.89 5.81
C LEU A 117 -12.22 9.81 6.91
N GLU A 118 -12.25 10.78 7.82
CA GLU A 118 -13.25 10.86 8.90
C GLU A 118 -14.69 10.93 8.39
N GLU A 119 -14.89 11.57 7.24
CA GLU A 119 -16.19 11.67 6.60
C GLU A 119 -16.61 10.32 6.00
N VAL A 120 -15.66 9.55 5.46
CA VAL A 120 -15.93 8.17 4.99
C VAL A 120 -16.24 7.25 6.17
N TYR A 121 -15.47 7.31 7.26
CA TYR A 121 -15.77 6.52 8.46
C TYR A 121 -17.12 6.88 9.07
N GLY A 122 -17.51 8.17 9.04
CA GLY A 122 -18.80 8.64 9.50
C GLY A 122 -19.97 8.17 8.64
N GLU A 123 -19.85 8.24 7.31
CA GLU A 123 -20.90 7.84 6.36
C GLU A 123 -21.13 6.31 6.37
N PHE A 124 -20.05 5.54 6.54
CA PHE A 124 -20.08 4.08 6.55
C PHE A 124 -19.88 3.49 7.96
N GLY A 125 -20.47 4.13 8.97
CA GLY A 125 -20.37 3.71 10.37
C GLY A 125 -21.03 2.36 10.70
N ASP A 126 -21.71 1.74 9.72
CA ASP A 126 -22.22 0.37 9.78
C ASP A 126 -21.14 -0.69 9.53
N VAL A 127 -19.96 -0.29 9.08
CA VAL A 127 -18.81 -1.16 8.81
C VAL A 127 -17.73 -0.94 9.88
N GLU A 128 -17.13 -2.02 10.37
CA GLU A 128 -16.00 -1.95 11.30
C GLU A 128 -14.83 -1.15 10.71
N VAL A 129 -14.22 -0.28 11.50
CA VAL A 129 -13.12 0.61 11.07
C VAL A 129 -11.96 -0.17 10.47
N GLU A 130 -11.55 -1.27 11.09
CA GLU A 130 -10.47 -2.14 10.58
C GLU A 130 -10.80 -2.71 9.19
N ARG A 131 -12.07 -3.02 8.94
CA ARG A 131 -12.53 -3.53 7.66
C ARG A 131 -12.59 -2.43 6.60
N MET A 132 -12.99 -1.23 7.00
CA MET A 132 -12.95 -0.02 6.16
C MET A 132 -11.51 0.31 5.74
N ASP A 133 -10.59 0.21 6.68
CA ASP A 133 -9.15 0.43 6.45
C ASP A 133 -8.60 -0.50 5.38
N ILE A 134 -8.94 -1.80 5.44
CA ILE A 134 -8.51 -2.77 4.43
C ILE A 134 -9.10 -2.41 3.06
N TYR A 135 -10.37 -1.97 2.99
CA TYR A 135 -10.99 -1.56 1.73
C TYR A 135 -10.32 -0.33 1.12
N ILE A 136 -10.08 0.70 1.92
CA ILE A 136 -9.42 1.94 1.49
C ILE A 136 -7.98 1.63 1.05
N GLU A 137 -7.23 0.87 1.85
CA GLU A 137 -5.86 0.48 1.53
C GLU A 137 -5.79 -0.31 0.21
N MET A 138 -6.70 -1.27 0.02
CA MET A 138 -6.78 -2.04 -1.22
C MET A 138 -7.11 -1.15 -2.43
N MET A 139 -8.03 -0.19 -2.28
CA MET A 139 -8.38 0.74 -3.37
C MET A 139 -7.23 1.67 -3.73
N ILE A 140 -6.43 2.10 -2.75
CA ILE A 140 -5.22 2.90 -2.97
C ILE A 140 -4.13 2.05 -3.62
N PHE A 141 -3.91 0.83 -3.13
CA PHE A 141 -2.93 -0.10 -3.69
C PHE A 141 -3.23 -0.43 -5.15
N LYS A 142 -4.51 -0.63 -5.47
CA LYS A 142 -4.99 -0.86 -6.84
C LYS A 142 -5.11 0.42 -7.65
N ARG A 143 -4.78 1.59 -7.11
CA ARG A 143 -4.82 2.89 -7.81
C ARG A 143 -6.21 3.29 -8.32
N PHE A 144 -7.27 2.84 -7.64
CA PHE A 144 -8.61 3.36 -7.86
C PHE A 144 -8.81 4.69 -7.13
N LEU A 145 -8.25 4.80 -5.92
CA LEU A 145 -8.27 6.01 -5.11
C LEU A 145 -6.86 6.52 -4.87
N GLY A 146 -6.71 7.83 -4.80
CA GLY A 146 -5.55 8.50 -4.21
C GLY A 146 -5.88 8.97 -2.80
N CYS A 147 -4.87 9.08 -1.95
CA CYS A 147 -5.00 9.70 -0.63
C CYS A 147 -3.88 10.72 -0.44
N ARG A 148 -4.25 11.94 -0.04
CA ARG A 148 -3.30 13.03 0.25
C ARG A 148 -3.76 13.78 1.49
N ASN A 149 -2.90 13.88 2.51
CA ASN A 149 -3.23 14.57 3.77
C ASN A 149 -4.54 14.09 4.42
N GLY A 150 -4.84 12.79 4.31
CA GLY A 150 -6.08 12.20 4.83
C GLY A 150 -7.35 12.52 4.01
N VAL A 151 -7.20 13.05 2.80
CA VAL A 151 -8.28 13.28 1.85
C VAL A 151 -8.18 12.26 0.71
N LEU A 152 -9.25 11.49 0.52
CA LEU A 152 -9.42 10.55 -0.59
C LEU A 152 -9.92 11.27 -1.83
N TYR A 153 -9.41 10.88 -2.99
CA TYR A 153 -9.85 11.38 -4.28
C TYR A 153 -9.85 10.27 -5.34
N ALA A 154 -10.74 10.39 -6.32
CA ALA A 154 -10.80 9.50 -7.48
C ALA A 154 -10.45 10.28 -8.75
N LYS A 155 -10.07 9.56 -9.81
CA LYS A 155 -9.89 10.16 -11.13
C LYS A 155 -11.20 10.82 -11.58
N ARG A 156 -11.19 12.11 -11.88
CA ARG A 156 -12.33 12.74 -12.57
C ARG A 156 -12.50 12.08 -13.93
N ARG A 157 -13.73 11.68 -14.27
CA ARG A 157 -14.09 11.42 -15.66
C ARG A 157 -13.89 12.72 -16.42
N SER A 158 -12.91 12.73 -17.33
CA SER A 158 -12.85 13.76 -18.36
C SER A 158 -14.03 13.48 -19.31
N ASP A 159 -15.02 14.36 -19.30
CA ASP A 159 -16.04 14.43 -20.36
C ASP A 159 -15.40 14.77 -21.71
#